data_AF-A0A2N3DW10-F1
#
_entry.id   AF-A0A2N3DW10-F1
#
_cell.length_a   1.000
_cell.length_b   1.000
_cell.length_c   1.000
_cell.angle_alpha   90.00
_cell.angle_beta   90.00
_cell.angle_gamma   90.00
#
_symmetry.space_group_name_H-M   'P 1'
#
loop_
_entity.id
_entity.type
_entity.pdbx_description
1 polymer ?
#
loop_
_entity_poly.entity_id
_entity_poly.type
_entity_poly.pdbx_seq_one_letter_code
_entity_poly.pdbx_strand_id
1 'polypeptide(L)'
;MTVERNITLPPEQQEIKEACRALVKAYGGQDAAATRLGTRQQRISDCCSTSTDAFLRIDEIAVLEAETVGYPGHPHVTAVLARQRLRELVPTPAIAATGRDLLMLFARQSKGNSELAEAVLNAHDDDHVDYHEAVMIETAADQVLSTILAIRAEARMIAREHRS
;
A
#
# COMPACT_ATOMS: atom_id res chain seq x y z
N MET A 1 -23.70 -21.47 9.10
CA MET A 1 -23.10 -22.06 7.89
C MET A 1 -21.72 -22.56 8.27
N THR A 2 -21.47 -23.85 8.11
CA THR A 2 -20.15 -24.47 8.31
C THR A 2 -19.29 -24.17 7.10
N VAL A 3 -18.12 -23.57 7.32
CA VAL A 3 -17.12 -23.31 6.27
C VAL A 3 -16.50 -24.66 5.88
N GLU A 4 -16.42 -24.94 4.59
CA GLU A 4 -15.79 -26.16 4.08
C GLU A 4 -14.29 -26.12 4.38
N ARG A 5 -13.74 -27.22 4.90
CA ARG A 5 -12.34 -27.33 5.32
C ARG A 5 -11.65 -28.38 4.47
N ASN A 6 -10.37 -28.15 4.16
CA ASN A 6 -9.51 -28.96 3.27
C ASN A 6 -9.72 -28.72 1.77
N ILE A 7 -9.95 -27.48 1.39
CA ILE A 7 -9.86 -27.08 -0.02
C ILE A 7 -8.46 -26.57 -0.37
N THR A 8 -8.10 -26.62 -1.65
CA THR A 8 -6.89 -25.98 -2.18
C THR A 8 -7.31 -24.75 -2.96
N LEU A 9 -6.98 -23.56 -2.44
CA LEU A 9 -7.27 -22.30 -3.12
C LEU A 9 -6.29 -22.07 -4.29
N PRO A 10 -6.67 -21.32 -5.34
CA PRO A 10 -5.74 -20.81 -6.34
C PRO A 10 -4.61 -19.97 -5.70
N PRO A 11 -3.41 -19.90 -6.31
CA PRO A 11 -2.27 -19.16 -5.74
C PRO A 11 -2.59 -17.70 -5.38
N GLU A 12 -3.32 -16.98 -6.23
CA GLU A 12 -3.73 -15.59 -5.99
C GLU A 12 -4.57 -15.45 -4.71
N GLN A 13 -5.44 -16.43 -4.43
CA GLN A 13 -6.26 -16.43 -3.23
C GLN A 13 -5.46 -16.82 -1.98
N GLN A 14 -4.45 -17.70 -2.12
CA GLN A 14 -3.53 -18.01 -1.03
C GLN A 14 -2.70 -16.78 -0.63
N GLU A 15 -2.23 -15.99 -1.59
CA GLU A 15 -1.53 -14.72 -1.33
C GLU A 15 -2.41 -13.74 -0.53
N ILE A 16 -3.70 -13.63 -0.88
CA ILE A 16 -4.67 -12.82 -0.11
C ILE A 16 -4.81 -13.36 1.33
N LYS A 17 -4.82 -14.68 1.53
CA LYS A 17 -4.89 -15.29 2.87
C LYS A 17 -3.64 -15.00 3.71
N GLU A 18 -2.47 -15.00 3.08
CA GLU A 18 -1.21 -14.65 3.74
C GLU A 18 -1.18 -13.17 4.14
N ALA A 19 -1.61 -12.28 3.25
CA ALA A 19 -1.77 -10.86 3.57
C ALA A 19 -2.80 -10.62 4.68
N CYS A 20 -3.92 -11.35 4.68
CA CYS A 20 -4.92 -11.30 5.74
C CYS A 20 -4.31 -11.76 7.09
N ARG A 21 -3.47 -12.80 7.08
CA ARG A 21 -2.77 -13.27 8.28
C ARG A 21 -1.79 -12.23 8.80
N ALA A 22 -1.05 -11.57 7.91
CA ALA A 22 -0.15 -10.47 8.26
C ALA A 22 -0.93 -9.29 8.87
N LEU A 23 -2.05 -8.89 8.27
CA LEU A 23 -2.95 -7.86 8.78
C LEU A 23 -3.44 -8.18 10.20
N VAL A 24 -3.98 -9.39 10.39
CA VAL A 24 -4.48 -9.83 11.70
C VAL A 24 -3.36 -9.89 12.73
N LYS A 25 -2.14 -10.30 12.33
CA LYS A 25 -0.97 -10.28 13.21
C LYS A 25 -0.59 -8.85 13.59
N ALA A 26 -0.50 -7.94 12.63
CA ALA A 26 -0.17 -6.52 12.87
C ALA A 26 -1.20 -5.84 13.78
N TYR A 27 -2.48 -6.22 13.65
CA TYR A 27 -3.56 -5.70 14.49
C TYR A 27 -3.47 -6.13 15.97
N GLY A 28 -2.83 -7.26 16.26
CA GLY A 28 -2.74 -7.83 17.62
C GLY A 28 -3.23 -9.26 17.76
N GLY A 29 -3.47 -9.96 16.65
CA GLY A 29 -3.87 -11.37 16.63
C GLY A 29 -5.37 -11.60 16.45
N GLN A 30 -5.74 -12.90 16.38
CA GLN A 30 -7.10 -13.31 16.01
C GLN A 30 -8.16 -12.88 17.03
N ASP A 31 -7.85 -12.93 18.33
CA ASP A 31 -8.79 -12.53 19.39
C ASP A 31 -9.07 -11.03 19.40
N ALA A 32 -8.03 -10.21 19.22
CA ALA A 32 -8.15 -8.77 19.11
C ALA A 32 -8.98 -8.38 17.88
N ALA A 33 -8.65 -8.96 16.72
CA ALA A 33 -9.40 -8.72 15.48
C ALA A 33 -10.87 -9.18 15.60
N ALA A 34 -11.11 -10.33 16.21
CA ALA A 34 -12.47 -10.85 16.42
C ALA A 34 -13.30 -9.93 17.32
N THR A 35 -12.71 -9.45 18.43
CA THR A 35 -13.33 -8.49 19.35
C THR A 35 -13.66 -7.20 18.62
N ARG A 36 -12.70 -6.65 17.87
CA ARG A 36 -12.87 -5.40 17.13
C ARG A 36 -13.99 -5.46 16.08
N LEU A 37 -14.10 -6.60 15.41
CA LEU A 37 -15.08 -6.83 14.33
C LEU A 37 -16.42 -7.38 14.85
N GLY A 38 -16.57 -7.60 16.16
CA GLY A 38 -17.80 -8.13 16.74
C GLY A 38 -18.12 -9.56 16.29
N THR A 39 -17.10 -10.39 16.08
CA THR A 39 -17.25 -11.77 15.58
C THR A 39 -16.54 -12.78 16.47
N ARG A 40 -16.76 -14.08 16.20
CA ARG A 40 -16.04 -15.18 16.86
C ARG A 40 -14.61 -15.31 16.31
N GLN A 41 -13.65 -15.61 17.18
CA GLN A 41 -12.26 -15.90 16.83
C GLN A 41 -12.14 -16.97 15.74
N GLN A 42 -12.95 -18.03 15.82
CA GLN A 42 -12.94 -19.12 14.83
C GLN A 42 -13.16 -18.61 13.40
N ARG A 43 -14.02 -17.60 13.21
CA ARG A 43 -14.24 -17.01 11.89
C ARG A 43 -12.97 -16.33 11.37
N ILE A 44 -12.26 -15.59 12.22
CA ILE A 44 -10.99 -14.95 11.83
C ILE A 44 -9.93 -16.01 11.50
N SER A 45 -9.87 -17.09 12.29
CA SER A 45 -8.99 -18.22 12.03
C SER A 45 -9.27 -18.86 10.67
N ASP A 46 -10.55 -19.14 10.37
CA ASP A 46 -10.97 -19.64 9.06
C ASP A 46 -10.58 -18.62 7.96
N CYS A 47 -10.76 -17.30 8.17
CA CYS A 47 -10.36 -16.28 7.20
C CYS A 47 -8.84 -16.19 6.94
N CYS A 48 -8.00 -16.56 7.91
CA CYS A 48 -6.54 -16.58 7.78
C CYS A 48 -6.00 -17.92 7.24
N SER A 49 -6.84 -18.95 7.11
CA SER A 49 -6.43 -20.26 6.63
C SER A 49 -6.45 -20.35 5.11
N THR A 50 -5.45 -20.97 4.50
CA THR A 50 -5.43 -21.28 3.05
C THR A 50 -6.29 -22.50 2.69
N SER A 51 -6.80 -23.24 3.68
CA SER A 51 -7.57 -24.48 3.51
C SER A 51 -9.09 -24.29 3.59
N THR A 52 -9.56 -23.04 3.55
CA THR A 52 -10.97 -22.63 3.69
C THR A 52 -11.30 -21.52 2.69
N ASP A 53 -12.55 -21.43 2.25
CA ASP A 53 -13.01 -20.39 1.31
C ASP A 53 -13.52 -19.11 2.01
N ALA A 54 -13.33 -19.00 3.33
CA ALA A 54 -13.76 -17.83 4.09
C ALA A 54 -12.79 -16.66 3.91
N PHE A 55 -13.29 -15.46 3.62
CA PHE A 55 -12.49 -14.23 3.56
C PHE A 55 -13.08 -13.15 4.47
N LEU A 56 -12.24 -12.21 4.90
CA LEU A 56 -12.72 -10.99 5.51
C LEU A 56 -13.48 -10.18 4.46
N ARG A 57 -14.53 -9.49 4.90
CA ARG A 57 -15.28 -8.55 4.06
C ARG A 57 -14.46 -7.28 3.87
N ILE A 58 -14.76 -6.52 2.82
CA ILE A 58 -14.04 -5.29 2.47
C ILE A 58 -14.11 -4.25 3.59
N ASP A 59 -15.27 -4.11 4.25
CA ASP A 59 -15.46 -3.24 5.41
C ASP A 59 -14.58 -3.66 6.61
N GLU A 60 -14.44 -4.96 6.83
CA GLU A 60 -13.60 -5.50 7.92
C GLU A 60 -12.12 -5.28 7.65
N ILE A 61 -11.68 -5.49 6.41
CA ILE A 61 -10.31 -5.19 5.98
C ILE A 61 -10.02 -3.70 6.18
N ALA A 62 -10.91 -2.83 5.71
CA ALA A 62 -10.75 -1.38 5.85
C ALA A 62 -10.61 -0.94 7.30
N VAL A 63 -11.41 -1.51 8.22
CA VAL A 63 -11.31 -1.23 9.66
C VAL A 63 -9.94 -1.65 10.22
N LEU A 64 -9.49 -2.87 9.94
CA LEU A 64 -8.21 -3.36 10.48
C LEU A 64 -7.01 -2.63 9.85
N GLU A 65 -7.07 -2.31 8.55
CA GLU A 65 -6.01 -1.55 7.88
C GLU A 65 -5.91 -0.13 8.43
N ALA A 66 -7.03 0.55 8.66
CA ALA A 66 -7.04 1.90 9.24
C ALA A 66 -6.39 1.97 10.64
N GLU A 67 -6.45 0.89 11.41
CA GLU A 67 -5.88 0.79 12.76
C GLU A 67 -4.46 0.19 12.77
N THR A 68 -3.93 -0.23 11.62
CA THR A 68 -2.55 -0.74 11.46
C THR A 68 -1.67 0.20 10.64
N VAL A 69 -2.07 1.47 10.48
CA VAL A 69 -1.23 2.49 9.84
C VAL A 69 0.09 2.63 10.59
N GLY A 70 1.20 2.64 9.84
CA GLY A 70 2.56 2.73 10.38
C GLY A 70 3.20 1.40 10.77
N TYR A 71 2.46 0.28 10.72
CA TYR A 71 3.06 -1.05 10.87
C TYR A 71 3.76 -1.49 9.58
N PRO A 72 4.87 -2.25 9.67
CA PRO A 72 5.55 -2.77 8.49
C PRO A 72 4.62 -3.59 7.61
N GLY A 73 4.62 -3.33 6.30
CA GLY A 73 3.75 -4.01 5.33
C GLY A 73 2.34 -3.44 5.20
N HIS A 74 1.99 -2.38 5.95
CA HIS A 74 0.74 -1.67 5.74
C HIS A 74 0.73 -0.89 4.40
N PRO A 75 -0.38 -0.89 3.64
CA PRO A 75 -1.60 -1.69 3.85
C PRO A 75 -1.41 -3.13 3.35
N HIS A 76 -1.77 -4.11 4.18
CA HIS A 76 -1.41 -5.50 3.96
C HIS A 76 -2.18 -6.16 2.80
N VAL A 77 -3.50 -6.16 2.87
CA VAL A 77 -4.36 -6.84 1.88
C VAL A 77 -4.54 -5.96 0.65
N THR A 78 -4.73 -4.65 0.85
CA THR A 78 -4.92 -3.72 -0.25
C THR A 78 -3.71 -3.68 -1.19
N ALA A 79 -2.47 -3.78 -0.66
CA ALA A 79 -1.26 -3.83 -1.50
C ALA A 79 -1.22 -5.07 -2.39
N VAL A 80 -1.58 -6.25 -1.85
CA VAL A 80 -1.67 -7.48 -2.66
C VAL A 80 -2.73 -7.34 -3.75
N LEU A 81 -3.92 -6.81 -3.41
CA LEU A 81 -5.00 -6.61 -4.39
C LEU A 81 -4.62 -5.63 -5.51
N ALA A 82 -3.81 -4.62 -5.20
CA ALA A 82 -3.28 -3.70 -6.19
C ALA A 82 -2.27 -4.41 -7.10
N ARG A 83 -1.30 -5.12 -6.52
CA ARG A 83 -0.26 -5.86 -7.26
C ARG A 83 -0.86 -6.89 -8.23
N GLN A 84 -1.83 -7.68 -7.78
CA GLN A 84 -2.54 -8.66 -8.61
C GLN A 84 -3.25 -8.01 -9.81
N ARG A 85 -3.54 -6.71 -9.74
CA ARG A 85 -4.15 -5.93 -10.82
C ARG A 85 -3.14 -5.09 -11.61
N LEU A 86 -1.84 -5.37 -11.46
CA LEU A 86 -0.75 -4.60 -12.07
C LEU A 86 -0.83 -3.11 -11.71
N ARG A 87 -1.21 -2.83 -10.46
CA ARG A 87 -1.25 -1.49 -9.87
C ARG A 87 -0.28 -1.42 -8.71
N GLU A 88 0.26 -0.23 -8.50
CA GLU A 88 1.11 0.09 -7.37
C GLU A 88 0.36 1.02 -6.41
N LEU A 89 0.47 0.76 -5.11
CA LEU A 89 -0.05 1.65 -4.09
C LEU A 89 1.04 2.60 -3.66
N VAL A 90 0.85 3.87 -3.98
CA VAL A 90 1.74 4.92 -3.54
C VAL A 90 1.02 5.76 -2.48
N PRO A 91 1.59 5.92 -1.27
CA PRO A 91 1.03 6.78 -0.24
C PRO A 91 0.82 8.20 -0.79
N THR A 92 -0.38 8.75 -0.57
CA THR A 92 -0.61 10.16 -0.88
C THR A 92 -0.07 11.00 0.27
N PRO A 93 0.85 11.96 0.04
CA PRO A 93 1.37 12.79 1.10
C PRO A 93 0.26 13.68 1.70
N ALA A 94 0.22 13.75 3.04
CA ALA A 94 -0.70 14.62 3.77
C ALA A 94 -0.14 16.04 3.81
N ILE A 95 -0.47 16.86 2.80
CA ILE A 95 -0.04 18.26 2.72
C ILE A 95 -1.26 19.17 2.85
N ALA A 96 -1.17 20.17 3.72
CA ALA A 96 -2.15 21.25 3.79
C ALA A 96 -1.98 22.15 2.55
N ALA A 97 -3.00 22.22 1.70
CA ALA A 97 -2.96 23.03 0.49
C ALA A 97 -3.00 24.51 0.84
N THR A 98 -1.94 25.27 0.57
CA THR A 98 -1.94 26.73 0.73
C THR A 98 -1.90 27.48 -0.61
N GLY A 99 -1.79 26.77 -1.74
CA GLY A 99 -1.68 27.35 -3.09
C GLY A 99 -0.29 27.94 -3.42
N ARG A 100 0.48 28.33 -2.40
CA ARG A 100 1.91 28.68 -2.52
C ARG A 100 2.80 27.45 -2.67
N ASP A 101 2.29 26.28 -2.28
CA ASP A 101 3.08 25.04 -2.28
C ASP A 101 3.29 24.51 -3.70
N LEU A 102 2.38 24.78 -4.66
CA LEU A 102 2.51 24.25 -6.04
C LEU A 102 3.82 24.63 -6.74
N LEU A 103 4.24 25.90 -6.68
CA LEU A 103 5.50 26.33 -7.32
C LEU A 103 6.72 25.73 -6.62
N MET A 104 6.69 25.61 -5.30
CA MET A 104 7.76 24.98 -4.53
C MET A 104 7.83 23.47 -4.78
N LEU A 105 6.69 22.79 -4.85
CA LEU A 105 6.59 21.38 -5.19
C LEU A 105 7.04 21.12 -6.62
N PHE A 106 6.71 22.01 -7.57
CA PHE A 106 7.19 21.92 -8.94
C PHE A 106 8.72 22.08 -9.02
N ALA A 107 9.31 23.04 -8.29
CA ALA A 107 10.76 23.18 -8.20
C ALA A 107 11.43 21.94 -7.58
N ARG A 108 10.84 21.36 -6.53
CA ARG A 108 11.29 20.08 -5.94
C ARG A 108 11.19 18.93 -6.92
N GLN A 109 10.11 18.86 -7.70
CA GLN A 109 9.92 17.86 -8.74
C GLN A 109 11.04 17.94 -9.79
N SER A 110 11.40 19.16 -10.23
CA SER A 110 12.49 19.36 -11.17
C SER A 110 13.82 18.84 -10.62
N LYS A 111 14.11 19.10 -9.34
CA LYS A 111 15.30 18.58 -8.67
C LYS A 111 15.30 17.05 -8.60
N GLY A 112 14.19 16.45 -8.13
CA GLY A 112 14.06 15.00 -8.02
C GLY A 112 14.18 14.29 -9.38
N ASN A 113 13.68 14.88 -10.46
CA ASN A 113 13.86 14.34 -11.80
C ASN A 113 15.34 14.34 -12.24
N SER A 114 16.10 15.38 -11.88
CA SER A 114 17.55 15.40 -12.15
C SER A 114 18.30 14.34 -11.34
N GLU A 115 17.94 14.15 -10.07
CA GLU A 115 18.54 13.13 -9.19
C GLU A 115 18.21 11.70 -9.68
N LEU A 116 16.98 11.46 -10.15
CA LEU A 116 16.60 10.20 -10.77
C LEU A 116 17.39 9.95 -12.07
N ALA A 117 17.53 10.97 -12.93
CA ALA A 117 18.32 10.86 -14.15
C ALA A 117 19.78 10.52 -13.85
N GLU A 118 20.38 11.15 -12.84
CA GLU A 118 21.74 10.87 -12.38
C GLU A 118 21.87 9.43 -11.84
N ALA A 119 20.93 8.96 -11.02
CA ALA A 119 20.93 7.59 -10.51
C ALA A 119 20.86 6.56 -11.66
N VAL A 120 20.02 6.81 -12.66
CA VAL A 120 19.91 5.93 -13.84
C VAL A 120 21.20 5.95 -14.66
N LEU A 121 21.80 7.13 -14.89
CA LEU A 121 23.05 7.24 -15.65
C LEU A 121 24.20 6.51 -14.95
N ASN A 122 24.36 6.71 -13.64
CA ASN A 122 25.42 6.08 -12.85
C ASN A 122 25.27 4.54 -12.85
N ALA A 123 24.04 4.02 -12.76
CA ALA A 123 23.77 2.59 -12.81
C ALA A 123 24.05 1.94 -14.17
N HIS A 124 24.28 2.73 -15.22
CA HIS A 124 24.62 2.23 -16.56
C HIS A 124 26.09 2.52 -16.93
N ASP A 125 26.93 2.92 -15.97
CA ASP A 125 28.33 3.25 -16.26
C ASP A 125 29.15 2.02 -16.68
N ASP A 126 28.75 0.81 -16.25
CA ASP A 126 29.39 -0.47 -16.58
C ASP A 126 28.51 -1.43 -17.42
N ASP A 127 27.42 -0.91 -18.02
CA ASP A 127 26.41 -1.66 -18.77
C ASP A 127 25.72 -2.80 -17.96
N HIS A 128 25.82 -2.82 -16.62
CA HIS A 128 25.20 -3.83 -15.77
C HIS A 128 24.62 -3.27 -14.46
N VAL A 129 23.29 -3.15 -14.40
CA VAL A 129 22.60 -2.72 -13.17
C VAL A 129 22.61 -3.84 -12.11
N ASP A 130 23.29 -3.59 -10.99
CA ASP A 130 23.29 -4.48 -9.84
C ASP A 130 22.12 -4.24 -8.86
N TYR A 131 22.04 -5.05 -7.80
CA TYR A 131 20.98 -4.92 -6.78
C TYR A 131 20.99 -3.56 -6.07
N HIS A 132 22.17 -3.05 -5.73
CA HIS A 132 22.29 -1.79 -5.02
C HIS A 132 21.86 -0.61 -5.90
N GLU A 133 22.26 -0.62 -7.16
CA GLU A 133 21.90 0.39 -8.15
C GLU A 133 20.39 0.37 -8.44
N ALA A 134 19.79 -0.82 -8.57
CA ALA A 134 18.35 -0.96 -8.70
C ALA A 134 17.60 -0.34 -7.50
N VAL A 135 18.07 -0.58 -6.27
CA VAL A 135 17.50 0.03 -5.05
C VAL A 135 17.66 1.56 -5.04
N MET A 136 18.79 2.08 -5.54
CA MET A 136 19.01 3.53 -5.65
C MET A 136 18.07 4.18 -6.66
N ILE A 137 17.86 3.54 -7.83
CA ILE A 137 16.89 3.96 -8.84
C ILE A 137 15.47 3.96 -8.26
N GLU A 138 15.08 2.87 -7.58
CA GLU A 138 13.77 2.74 -6.93
C GLU A 138 13.54 3.86 -5.91
N THR A 139 14.54 4.12 -5.05
CA THR A 139 14.46 5.19 -4.04
C THR A 139 14.30 6.58 -4.68
N ALA A 140 15.03 6.86 -5.77
CA ALA A 140 14.91 8.13 -6.49
C ALA A 140 13.54 8.25 -7.20
N ALA A 141 13.02 7.16 -7.75
CA ALA A 141 11.69 7.11 -8.37
C ALA A 141 10.58 7.36 -7.35
N ASP A 142 10.68 6.80 -6.15
CA ASP A 142 9.74 7.03 -5.05
C ASP A 142 9.67 8.51 -4.62
N GLN A 143 10.81 9.20 -4.60
CA GLN A 143 10.84 10.64 -4.29
C GLN A 143 10.13 11.48 -5.36
N VAL A 144 10.34 11.15 -6.63
CA VAL A 144 9.64 11.74 -7.79
C VAL A 144 8.14 11.48 -7.70
N LEU A 145 7.73 10.24 -7.40
CA LEU A 145 6.32 9.86 -7.23
C LEU A 145 5.66 10.59 -6.06
N SER A 146 6.33 10.68 -4.92
CA SER A 146 5.83 11.39 -3.74
C SER A 146 5.57 12.88 -4.06
N THR A 147 6.51 13.54 -4.74
CA THR A 147 6.38 14.97 -5.07
C THR A 147 5.27 15.24 -6.10
N ILE A 148 5.11 14.39 -7.13
CA ILE A 148 4.03 14.60 -8.10
C ILE A 148 2.65 14.31 -7.49
N LEU A 149 2.57 13.36 -6.55
CA LEU A 149 1.34 13.10 -5.79
C LEU A 149 0.97 14.24 -4.86
N ALA A 150 1.96 14.91 -4.26
CA ALA A 150 1.77 16.15 -3.52
C ALA A 150 1.13 17.25 -4.37
N ILE A 151 1.69 17.49 -5.57
CA ILE A 151 1.16 18.47 -6.53
C ILE A 151 -0.30 18.13 -6.88
N ARG A 152 -0.58 16.85 -7.17
CA ARG A 152 -1.94 16.40 -7.49
C ARG A 152 -2.90 16.55 -6.32
N ALA A 153 -2.45 16.30 -5.09
CA ALA A 153 -3.27 16.47 -3.90
C ALA A 153 -3.65 17.94 -3.68
N GLU A 154 -2.69 18.85 -3.82
CA GLU A 154 -2.93 20.30 -3.73
C GLU A 154 -3.89 20.80 -4.81
N ALA A 155 -3.68 20.39 -6.08
CA ALA A 155 -4.58 20.75 -7.17
C ALA A 155 -6.03 20.26 -6.94
N ARG A 156 -6.20 19.06 -6.37
CA ARG A 156 -7.52 18.52 -6.00
C ARG A 156 -8.19 19.33 -4.89
N MET A 157 -7.43 19.82 -3.92
CA MET A 157 -7.97 20.66 -2.84
C MET A 157 -8.44 22.01 -3.38
N ILE A 158 -7.63 22.70 -4.16
CA ILE A 158 -8.00 23.96 -4.83
C ILE A 158 -9.30 23.77 -5.64
N ALA A 159 -9.40 22.67 -6.40
CA ALA A 159 -10.59 22.37 -7.19
C ALA A 159 -11.85 22.10 -6.34
N ARG A 160 -11.71 21.61 -5.11
CA ARG A 160 -12.83 21.42 -4.18
C ARG A 160 -13.32 22.74 -3.59
N GLU A 161 -12.41 23.61 -3.17
CA GLU A 161 -12.73 24.93 -2.59
C GLU A 161 -13.44 25.86 -3.57
N HIS A 162 -13.15 25.75 -4.88
CA HIS A 162 -13.82 26.54 -5.92
C HIS A 162 -15.19 25.96 -6.34
N ARG A 163 -15.56 24.77 -5.85
CA ARG A 163 -16.86 24.13 -6.11
C ARG A 163 -17.86 24.31 -4.96
N SER A 164 -17.39 24.72 -3.78
CA SER A 164 -18.20 25.07 -2.60
C SER A 164 -18.58 26.54 -2.61
#